data_AF-A0A1F8RUI9-F1
#
_entry.id   AF-A0A1F8RUI9-F1
#
_cell.length_a   1.000
_cell.length_b   1.000
_cell.length_c   1.000
_cell.angle_alpha   90.00
_cell.angle_beta   90.00
_cell.angle_gamma   90.00
#
_symmetry.space_group_name_H-M   'P 1'
#
loop_
_entity.id
_entity.type
_entity.pdbx_description
1 polymer ?
#
loop_
_entity_poly.entity_id
_entity_poly.type
_entity_poly.pdbx_seq_one_letter_code
_entity_poly.pdbx_strand_id
1 'polypeptide(L)'
;MDAASGEAIFQVASDADGLLFMAFHLYDATGRLVAESDGLDRYPDGVTIRCGGGELLLDIPADSGDNIQYRLYNRSGYLLTRSDGARTMIYPLLRMEGVGRNWALPRADDGPRPS
;
A
#
# COMPACT_ATOMS: atom_id res chain seq x y z
N MET A 1 -26.69 4.90 11.52
CA MET A 1 -25.91 3.64 11.45
C MET A 1 -24.61 4.08 10.80
N ASP A 2 -23.66 4.49 11.62
CA ASP A 2 -22.42 5.08 11.11
C ASP A 2 -21.62 3.93 10.53
N ALA A 3 -21.41 3.97 9.21
CA ALA A 3 -20.55 3.03 8.53
C ALA A 3 -19.21 3.03 9.26
N ALA A 4 -18.77 1.87 9.74
CA ALA A 4 -17.43 1.72 10.26
C ALA A 4 -16.48 2.28 9.21
N SER A 5 -15.82 3.40 9.48
CA SER A 5 -14.84 3.99 8.56
C SER A 5 -13.76 2.93 8.39
N GLY A 6 -13.79 2.22 7.27
CA GLY A 6 -12.79 1.20 6.96
C GLY A 6 -11.42 1.85 6.92
N GLU A 7 -10.46 1.23 7.58
CA GLU A 7 -9.06 1.67 7.53
C GLU A 7 -8.43 1.24 6.21
N ALA A 8 -7.88 2.18 5.45
CA ALA A 8 -7.09 1.88 4.26
C ALA A 8 -5.64 1.55 4.66
N ILE A 9 -5.32 0.25 4.70
CA ILE A 9 -4.00 -0.25 5.11
C ILE A 9 -3.02 -0.26 3.93
N PHE A 10 -3.49 -0.66 2.75
CA PHE A 10 -2.67 -0.72 1.55
C PHE A 10 -3.51 -0.36 0.34
N GLN A 11 -3.06 0.64 -0.41
CA GLN A 11 -3.69 1.11 -1.62
C GLN A 11 -2.71 0.99 -2.78
N VAL A 12 -3.20 0.48 -3.90
CA VAL A 12 -2.46 0.40 -5.16
C VAL A 12 -3.31 1.09 -6.23
N ALA A 13 -2.69 1.98 -6.98
CA ALA A 13 -3.28 2.65 -8.12
C ALA A 13 -2.33 2.57 -9.31
N SER A 14 -2.86 2.77 -10.51
CA SER A 14 -2.05 2.95 -11.72
C SER A 14 -2.53 4.14 -12.51
N ASP A 15 -1.61 4.81 -13.21
CA ASP A 15 -1.98 5.81 -14.21
C ASP A 15 -2.34 5.17 -15.57
N ALA A 16 -2.52 6.01 -16.59
CA ALA A 16 -2.86 5.58 -17.94
C ALA A 16 -1.72 4.83 -18.66
N ASP A 17 -0.48 5.06 -18.24
CA ASP A 17 0.72 4.42 -18.78
C ASP A 17 1.07 3.11 -18.05
N GLY A 18 0.28 2.76 -17.03
CA GLY A 18 0.47 1.56 -16.22
C GLY A 18 1.48 1.71 -15.10
N LEU A 19 1.92 2.94 -14.79
CA LEU A 19 2.84 3.18 -13.67
C LEU A 19 2.08 2.99 -12.36
N LEU A 20 2.66 2.21 -11.46
CA LEU A 20 2.08 1.90 -10.16
C LEU A 20 2.40 2.98 -9.11
N PHE A 21 1.37 3.35 -8.35
CA PHE A 21 1.42 4.22 -7.19
C PHE A 21 0.88 3.46 -5.99
N MET A 22 1.51 3.63 -4.84
CA MET A 22 1.20 2.88 -3.63
C MET A 22 1.12 3.80 -2.43
N ALA A 23 0.17 3.53 -1.53
CA ALA A 23 0.06 4.17 -0.22
C ALA A 23 -0.14 3.10 0.85
N PHE A 24 0.45 3.28 2.03
CA PHE A 24 0.37 2.27 3.08
C PHE A 24 0.40 2.81 4.51
N HIS A 25 -0.28 2.10 5.41
CA HIS A 25 -0.11 2.16 6.86
C HIS A 25 0.22 0.75 7.36
N LEU A 26 1.48 0.51 7.71
CA LEU A 26 1.98 -0.81 8.05
C LEU A 26 2.04 -0.99 9.57
N TYR A 27 1.26 -1.92 10.08
CA TYR A 27 1.26 -2.33 11.47
C TYR A 27 2.02 -3.65 11.66
N ASP A 28 2.58 -3.87 12.85
CA ASP A 28 3.07 -5.20 13.25
C ASP A 28 1.98 -6.07 13.90
N ALA A 29 2.33 -7.31 14.25
CA ALA A 29 1.43 -8.26 14.91
C ALA A 29 0.93 -7.82 16.31
N THR A 30 1.46 -6.72 16.87
CA THR A 30 0.96 -6.12 18.10
C THR A 30 -0.01 -4.97 17.85
N GLY A 31 -0.24 -4.59 16.59
CA GLY A 31 -1.05 -3.43 16.20
C GLY A 31 -0.30 -2.11 16.28
N ARG A 32 1.02 -2.13 16.47
CA ARG A 32 1.85 -0.92 16.49
C ARG A 32 2.18 -0.50 15.06
N LEU A 33 2.02 0.80 14.78
CA LEU A 33 2.44 1.39 13.51
C LEU A 33 3.97 1.32 13.36
N VAL A 34 4.42 0.77 12.24
CA VAL A 34 5.83 0.59 11.89
C VAL A 34 6.26 1.59 10.82
N ALA A 35 5.43 1.82 9.80
CA ALA A 35 5.70 2.77 8.73
C ALA A 35 4.40 3.25 8.09
N GLU A 36 4.42 4.48 7.59
CA GLU A 36 3.35 5.06 6.78
C GLU A 36 3.96 5.83 5.61
N SER A 37 3.25 5.86 4.48
CA SER A 37 3.57 6.73 3.36
C SER A 37 2.77 8.03 3.45
N ASP A 38 3.34 9.13 2.96
CA ASP A 38 2.63 10.43 2.87
C ASP A 38 1.74 10.48 1.61
N GLY A 39 0.79 9.55 1.53
CA GLY A 39 -0.11 9.38 0.38
C GLY A 39 0.40 8.41 -0.69
N LEU A 40 -0.18 8.53 -1.89
CA LEU A 40 0.16 7.72 -3.07
C LEU A 40 1.46 8.22 -3.67
N ASP A 41 2.47 7.34 -3.72
CA ASP A 41 3.76 7.66 -4.32
C ASP A 41 4.34 6.46 -5.08
N ARG A 42 5.43 6.71 -5.80
CA ARG A 42 6.19 5.72 -6.56
C ARG A 42 7.42 5.29 -5.77
N TYR A 43 7.81 4.03 -5.98
CA TYR A 43 8.99 3.43 -5.36
C TYR A 43 9.88 2.81 -6.44
N PRO A 44 10.47 3.62 -7.36
CA PRO A 44 11.24 3.12 -8.50
C PRO A 44 12.53 2.38 -8.08
N ASP A 45 13.08 2.72 -6.93
CA ASP A 45 14.26 2.04 -6.35
C ASP A 45 13.87 0.86 -5.45
N GLY A 46 12.57 0.54 -5.39
CA GLY A 46 12.00 -0.42 -4.46
C GLY A 46 11.92 0.11 -3.03
N VAL A 47 11.26 -0.66 -2.16
CA VAL A 47 11.22 -0.39 -0.73
C VAL A 47 11.06 -1.70 0.05
N THR A 48 11.87 -1.89 1.09
CA THR A 48 11.75 -3.03 2.00
C THR A 48 11.52 -2.53 3.42
N ILE A 49 10.40 -2.92 4.03
CA ILE A 49 9.99 -2.52 5.38
C ILE A 49 9.85 -3.76 6.26
N ARG A 50 10.56 -3.73 7.40
CA ARG A 50 10.53 -4.77 8.42
C ARG A 50 10.16 -4.18 9.78
N CYS A 51 9.46 -4.95 10.61
CA CYS A 51 9.20 -4.56 11.99
C CYS A 51 10.47 -4.73 12.86
N GLY A 52 10.45 -4.23 14.11
CA GLY A 52 11.59 -4.33 15.04
C GLY A 52 12.05 -5.77 15.35
N GLY A 53 11.18 -6.77 15.13
CA GLY A 53 11.53 -8.20 15.23
C GLY A 53 12.10 -8.81 13.95
N GLY A 54 12.25 -8.04 12.87
CA GLY A 54 12.78 -8.49 11.58
C GLY A 54 11.76 -9.11 10.64
N GLU A 55 10.48 -9.20 11.03
CA GLU A 55 9.42 -9.68 10.14
C GLU A 55 9.22 -8.72 8.97
N LEU A 56 9.14 -9.26 7.75
CA LEU A 56 8.82 -8.51 6.55
C LEU A 56 7.35 -8.12 6.52
N LEU A 57 7.10 -6.81 6.41
CA LEU A 57 5.77 -6.23 6.27
C LEU A 57 5.47 -5.85 4.81
N LEU A 58 6.43 -5.27 4.10
CA LEU A 58 6.29 -4.88 2.70
C LEU A 58 7.64 -4.97 1.99
N ASP A 59 7.65 -5.57 0.82
CA ASP A 59 8.76 -5.58 -0.13
C ASP A 59 8.23 -5.24 -1.52
N ILE A 60 8.55 -4.04 -1.98
CA ILE A 60 8.29 -3.60 -3.35
C ILE A 60 9.64 -3.66 -4.08
N PRO A 61 9.79 -4.54 -5.07
CA PRO A 61 11.02 -4.61 -5.85
C PRO A 61 11.19 -3.37 -6.73
N ALA A 62 12.45 -3.01 -7.01
CA ALA A 62 12.78 -1.93 -7.95
C ALA A 62 12.36 -2.28 -9.39
N ASP A 63 12.44 -3.57 -9.74
CA ASP A 63 11.93 -4.06 -11.01
C ASP A 63 10.42 -4.27 -10.92
N SER A 64 9.67 -3.49 -11.71
CA SER A 64 8.21 -3.58 -11.79
C SER A 64 7.68 -4.93 -12.29
N GLY A 65 8.55 -5.80 -12.82
CA GLY A 65 8.20 -7.17 -13.22
C GLY A 65 8.18 -8.18 -12.07
N ASP A 66 8.77 -7.84 -10.93
CA ASP A 66 8.85 -8.73 -9.77
C ASP A 66 7.63 -8.57 -8.85
N ASN A 67 7.29 -9.66 -8.15
CA ASN A 67 6.08 -9.70 -7.34
C ASN A 67 6.28 -9.05 -5.96
N ILE A 68 5.30 -8.25 -5.54
CA ILE A 68 5.28 -7.63 -4.22
C ILE A 68 5.06 -8.69 -3.13
N GLN A 69 5.89 -8.67 -2.10
CA GLN A 69 5.73 -9.47 -0.90
C GLN A 69 5.21 -8.60 0.24
N TYR A 70 4.30 -9.11 1.05
CA TYR A 70 3.75 -8.36 2.17
C TYR A 70 3.13 -9.23 3.26
N ARG A 71 3.02 -8.66 4.46
CA ARG A 71 2.11 -9.08 5.52
C ARG A 71 1.39 -7.83 6.03
N LEU A 72 0.07 -7.82 5.90
CA LEU A 72 -0.74 -6.68 6.28
C LEU A 72 -1.53 -7.00 7.55
N TYR A 73 -1.18 -6.32 8.63
CA TYR A 73 -1.91 -6.32 9.88
C TYR A 73 -2.77 -5.07 9.99
N ASN A 74 -3.87 -5.13 10.74
CA ASN A 74 -4.60 -3.94 11.15
C ASN A 74 -4.09 -3.38 12.48
N ARG A 75 -4.61 -2.21 12.89
CA ARG A 75 -4.30 -1.57 14.18
C ARG A 75 -4.56 -2.40 15.44
N SER A 76 -5.27 -3.53 15.33
CA SER A 76 -5.51 -4.47 16.44
C SER A 76 -4.51 -5.64 16.44
N GLY A 77 -3.58 -5.70 15.48
CA GLY A 77 -2.61 -6.78 15.33
C GLY A 77 -3.15 -8.02 14.59
N TYR A 78 -4.36 -7.95 14.01
CA TYR A 78 -4.90 -9.06 13.24
C TYR A 78 -4.32 -9.07 11.82
N LEU A 79 -3.80 -10.24 11.41
CA LEU A 79 -3.34 -10.46 10.04
C LEU A 79 -4.54 -10.51 9.08
N LEU A 80 -4.55 -9.62 8.09
CA LEU A 80 -5.61 -9.52 7.09
C LEU A 80 -5.28 -10.27 5.80
N THR A 81 -4.02 -10.18 5.36
CA THR A 81 -3.54 -10.84 4.14
C THR A 81 -2.02 -10.93 4.15
N ARG A 82 -1.48 -11.86 3.38
CA ARG A 82 -0.05 -11.94 3.08
C ARG A 82 0.21 -12.43 1.66
N SER A 83 1.27 -11.93 1.05
CA SER A 83 1.84 -12.40 -0.21
C SER A 83 3.31 -12.75 0.00
N ASP A 84 3.73 -13.91 -0.49
CA ASP A 84 5.16 -14.28 -0.61
C ASP A 84 5.72 -14.00 -2.02
N GLY A 85 4.96 -13.26 -2.84
CA GLY A 85 5.27 -12.98 -4.23
C GLY A 85 4.83 -14.09 -5.19
N ALA A 86 4.57 -15.32 -4.72
CA ALA A 86 4.03 -16.39 -5.56
C ALA A 86 2.54 -16.66 -5.25
N ARG A 87 2.14 -16.48 -3.99
CA ARG A 87 0.80 -16.80 -3.49
C ARG A 87 0.33 -15.74 -2.54
N THR A 88 -0.93 -15.35 -2.71
CA THR A 88 -1.64 -14.46 -1.81
C THR A 88 -2.63 -15.25 -0.97
N MET A 89 -2.55 -15.10 0.35
CA MET A 89 -3.48 -15.65 1.32
C MET A 89 -4.34 -14.53 1.90
N ILE A 90 -5.66 -14.65 1.74
CA ILE A 90 -6.65 -13.69 2.22
C ILE A 90 -7.39 -14.29 3.42
N TYR A 91 -7.50 -13.53 4.51
CA TYR A 91 -8.21 -13.95 5.72
C TYR A 91 -9.59 -13.28 5.82
N PRO A 92 -10.56 -13.85 6.56
CA PRO A 92 -11.98 -13.42 6.55
C PRO A 92 -12.24 -11.96 6.96
N LEU A 93 -11.27 -11.29 7.58
CA LEU A 93 -11.37 -9.90 8.02
C LEU A 93 -11.02 -8.88 6.93
N LEU A 94 -10.50 -9.34 5.79
CA LEU A 94 -10.14 -8.45 4.70
C LEU A 94 -11.36 -8.06 3.87
N ARG A 95 -11.55 -6.75 3.70
CA ARG A 95 -12.41 -6.17 2.67
C ARG A 95 -11.52 -5.56 1.60
N MET A 96 -11.68 -6.00 0.35
CA MET A 96 -11.03 -5.39 -0.81
C MET A 96 -12.06 -4.56 -1.57
N GLU A 97 -11.74 -3.32 -1.87
CA GLU A 97 -12.61 -2.42 -2.62
C GLU A 97 -11.87 -1.87 -3.84
N GLY A 98 -12.47 -2.05 -5.01
CA GLY A 98 -12.06 -1.31 -6.19
C GLY A 98 -12.76 0.04 -6.20
N VAL A 99 -12.01 1.12 -6.09
CA VAL A 99 -12.55 2.47 -6.28
C VAL A 99 -12.52 2.75 -7.79
N GLY A 100 -13.68 2.72 -8.44
CA GLY A 100 -13.75 2.90 -9.91
C GLY A 100 -13.15 4.24 -10.36
N ARG A 101 -12.27 4.18 -11.38
CA ARG A 101 -11.71 5.18 -12.34
C ARG A 101 -11.98 6.70 -12.22
N ASN A 102 -12.30 7.26 -11.06
CA ASN A 102 -12.52 8.68 -10.87
C ASN A 102 -11.64 9.19 -9.72
N TRP A 103 -10.33 9.05 -9.86
CA TRP A 103 -9.37 9.77 -9.03
C TRP A 103 -8.54 10.65 -9.95
N ALA A 104 -8.58 11.96 -9.71
CA ALA A 104 -7.66 12.88 -10.33
C ALA A 104 -6.29 12.63 -9.70
N LEU A 105 -5.29 12.31 -10.53
CA LEU A 105 -3.88 12.28 -10.14
C LEU A 105 -3.55 13.59 -9.37
N PRO A 106 -2.66 13.56 -8.36
CA PRO A 106 -2.10 14.79 -7.83
C PRO A 106 -1.55 15.60 -9.00
N ARG A 107 -2.03 16.84 -9.15
CA ARG A 107 -1.59 17.72 -10.22
C ARG A 107 -0.08 17.85 -10.13
N ALA A 108 0.62 17.41 -11.17
CA ALA A 108 1.99 17.83 -11.38
C ALA A 108 2.00 19.36 -11.36
N ASP A 109 2.91 19.91 -10.57
CA ASP A 109 3.21 21.32 -10.39
C ASP A 109 2.87 22.19 -11.62
N ASP A 110 2.14 23.29 -11.38
CA ASP A 110 1.95 24.37 -12.35
C ASP A 110 3.32 24.96 -12.70
N GLY A 111 3.95 24.45 -13.76
CA GLY A 111 5.10 25.07 -14.39
C GLY A 111 4.80 26.54 -14.76
N PRO A 112 5.79 27.43 -14.72
CA PRO A 112 5.54 28.87 -14.75
C PRO A 112 4.91 29.29 -16.08
N ARG A 113 3.85 30.11 -15.99
CA ARG A 113 3.20 30.72 -17.16
C ARG A 113 4.23 31.55 -17.94
N PRO A 114 4.30 31.42 -19.28
CA PRO A 114 5.11 32.32 -20.09
C PRO A 114 4.54 33.74 -20.00
N SER A 115 5.48 34.69 -19.95
CA SER A 115 5.29 36.14 -19.79
C SER A 115 4.54 36.78 -20.94
#